data_AF-A0A9X2DPV5-F1
#
_entry.id   AF-A0A9X2DPV5-F1
#
_cell.length_a   1.000
_cell.length_b   1.000
_cell.length_c   1.000
_cell.angle_alpha   90.00
_cell.angle_beta   90.00
_cell.angle_gamma   90.00
#
_symmetry.space_group_name_H-M   'P 1'
#
loop_
_entity.id
_entity.type
_entity.pdbx_description
1 polymer ?
#
loop_
_entity_poly.entity_id
_entity_poly.type
_entity_poly.pdbx_seq_one_letter_code
_entity_poly.pdbx_strand_id
1 'polypeptide(L)'
;MEKIIVRGGNQLHGKIKVEGAKNAVLPVIAASILAERGTSHIYDVPSLADVYTMREVLRNLNIEVEYENRSFRVNAEGVLKTEAPFEYVRKMRASFLVMGPLLARIGKARIALPGGCAIGSRPIDQHLKGFEAMGAKVEIGKGFIEAQVDGRLQGAKIYLDFPSVGATENIMMAATMAEGTTIIENAAEEPEIVCLANYLNAMGAKVRGAGTGIIRVEGVEGLQGAEHTVIPDRIEAGTFMVAAAITKGDLVVEGAVAEHLRPLIAKMEEMGVTITEVENGLRVIGPETLKPVDIKTMPHPGFPTDMQAQMMALLLQADGTSVITETVFENRYMHVEEFRRMNSNIKIEGRSAIITGPNQLQGAEVAATDLRAGAALILAGLVAEGVTRVTELQHIDRGYVNLAAKLQSIGADVDRIEEVVETGIEDMEAPASLRLNTNFV
;
A
#
# COMPACT_ATOMS: atom_id res chain seq x y z
N MET A 1 -16.12 -4.52 -18.18
CA MET A 1 -15.30 -4.26 -16.96
C MET A 1 -14.14 -5.24 -16.94
N GLU A 2 -12.97 -4.86 -16.44
CA GLU A 2 -11.82 -5.78 -16.40
C GLU A 2 -11.92 -6.79 -15.26
N LYS A 3 -11.44 -8.02 -15.50
CA LYS A 3 -11.39 -9.10 -14.51
C LYS A 3 -10.07 -9.87 -14.62
N ILE A 4 -9.60 -10.42 -13.50
CA ILE A 4 -8.52 -11.41 -13.50
C ILE A 4 -9.15 -12.80 -13.36
N ILE A 5 -8.89 -13.67 -14.33
CA ILE A 5 -9.31 -15.07 -14.35
C ILE A 5 -8.13 -15.91 -13.89
N VAL A 6 -8.35 -16.76 -12.88
CA VAL A 6 -7.35 -17.70 -12.38
C VAL A 6 -7.88 -19.13 -12.52
N ARG A 7 -7.09 -20.01 -13.13
CA ARG A 7 -7.36 -21.45 -13.23
C ARG A 7 -6.36 -22.17 -12.33
N GLY A 8 -6.85 -22.72 -11.23
CA GLY A 8 -6.00 -23.28 -10.20
C GLY A 8 -5.38 -24.63 -10.56
N GLY A 9 -4.40 -25.07 -9.77
CA GLY A 9 -3.81 -26.40 -9.84
C GLY A 9 -2.36 -26.46 -10.35
N ASN A 10 -1.78 -25.33 -10.76
CA ASN A 10 -0.39 -25.28 -11.22
C ASN A 10 0.58 -24.99 -10.07
N GLN A 11 1.72 -25.70 -10.06
CA GLN A 11 2.86 -25.32 -9.23
C GLN A 11 3.62 -24.17 -9.89
N LEU A 12 4.09 -23.22 -9.08
CA LEU A 12 4.87 -22.09 -9.58
C LEU A 12 6.37 -22.38 -9.52
N HIS A 13 7.08 -22.12 -10.61
CA HIS A 13 8.52 -22.38 -10.72
C HIS A 13 9.23 -21.23 -11.44
N GLY A 14 10.42 -20.86 -10.96
CA GLY A 14 11.29 -19.91 -11.65
C GLY A 14 11.68 -18.69 -10.81
N LYS A 15 11.84 -17.55 -11.47
CA LYS A 15 12.27 -16.29 -10.84
C LYS A 15 11.24 -15.20 -11.05
N ILE A 16 11.01 -14.39 -10.02
CA ILE A 16 10.08 -13.27 -10.07
C ILE A 16 10.69 -12.06 -9.38
N LYS A 17 10.70 -10.92 -10.08
CA LYS A 17 11.27 -9.67 -9.59
C LYS A 17 10.20 -8.76 -8.99
N VAL A 18 10.48 -8.23 -7.81
CA VAL A 18 9.63 -7.25 -7.13
C VAL A 18 9.93 -5.82 -7.61
N GLU A 19 8.93 -4.97 -7.52
CA GLU A 19 9.01 -3.54 -7.79
C GLU A 19 9.58 -2.77 -6.60
N GLY A 20 9.80 -1.46 -6.78
CA GLY A 20 10.05 -0.54 -5.67
C GLY A 20 8.80 -0.36 -4.80
N ALA A 21 9.00 -0.15 -3.51
CA ALA A 21 7.93 -0.09 -2.52
C ALA A 21 7.01 1.12 -2.71
N LYS A 22 5.72 0.86 -2.95
CA LYS A 22 4.71 1.94 -3.05
C LYS A 22 4.65 2.78 -1.76
N ASN A 23 4.74 2.12 -0.61
CA ASN A 23 4.67 2.82 0.68
C ASN A 23 5.95 3.61 1.01
N ALA A 24 7.09 3.33 0.36
CA ALA A 24 8.31 4.15 0.49
C ALA A 24 8.37 5.28 -0.54
N VAL A 25 7.93 5.03 -1.78
CA VAL A 25 8.07 6.03 -2.84
C VAL A 25 7.18 7.25 -2.63
N LEU A 26 5.97 7.08 -2.10
CA LEU A 26 5.04 8.19 -1.87
C LEU A 26 5.59 9.23 -0.88
N PRO A 27 6.10 8.86 0.32
CA PRO A 27 6.75 9.81 1.21
C PRO A 27 8.05 10.39 0.64
N VAL A 28 8.86 9.61 -0.11
CA VAL A 28 10.08 10.13 -0.76
C VAL A 28 9.74 11.18 -1.81
N ILE A 29 8.73 10.96 -2.65
CA ILE A 29 8.23 11.96 -3.60
C ILE A 29 7.70 13.18 -2.85
N ALA A 30 6.93 13.02 -1.77
CA ALA A 30 6.47 14.16 -0.96
C ALA A 30 7.64 14.95 -0.34
N ALA A 31 8.68 14.27 0.15
CA ALA A 31 9.88 14.88 0.72
C ALA A 31 10.68 15.70 -0.30
N SER A 32 10.58 15.41 -1.60
CA SER A 32 11.23 16.23 -2.64
C SER A 32 10.73 17.69 -2.66
N ILE A 33 9.55 17.97 -2.09
CA ILE A 33 9.07 19.33 -1.84
C ILE A 33 10.05 20.11 -0.96
N LEU A 34 10.87 19.47 -0.12
CA LEU A 34 11.81 20.14 0.77
C LEU A 34 13.05 20.72 0.04
N ALA A 35 13.33 20.32 -1.20
CA ALA A 35 14.50 20.78 -1.94
C ALA A 35 14.33 22.24 -2.39
N GLU A 36 14.96 23.18 -1.69
CA GLU A 36 14.97 24.61 -2.05
C GLU A 36 15.82 24.89 -3.30
N ARG A 37 16.80 24.02 -3.55
CA ARG A 37 17.74 24.08 -4.66
C ARG A 37 18.00 22.70 -5.23
N GLY A 38 18.28 22.61 -6.52
CA GLY A 38 18.56 21.37 -7.22
C GLY A 38 17.31 20.57 -7.55
N THR A 39 17.52 19.55 -8.39
CA THR A 39 16.47 18.62 -8.80
C THR A 39 16.65 17.29 -8.09
N SER A 40 15.56 16.72 -7.57
CA SER A 40 15.57 15.38 -6.97
C SER A 40 15.34 14.32 -8.04
N HIS A 41 16.16 13.27 -8.01
CA HIS A 41 16.05 12.12 -8.91
C HIS A 41 15.75 10.87 -8.09
N ILE A 42 14.56 10.29 -8.29
CA ILE A 42 14.07 9.15 -7.51
C ILE A 42 13.91 7.97 -8.46
N TYR A 43 14.67 6.89 -8.23
CA TYR A 43 14.75 5.71 -9.09
C TYR A 43 13.94 4.52 -8.55
N ASP A 44 13.69 3.54 -9.43
CA ASP A 44 12.88 2.34 -9.15
C ASP A 44 11.45 2.63 -8.69
N VAL A 45 10.87 3.70 -9.24
CA VAL A 45 9.49 4.12 -8.93
C VAL A 45 8.48 3.25 -9.69
N PRO A 46 7.61 2.51 -8.98
CA PRO A 46 6.64 1.62 -9.60
C PRO A 46 5.54 2.40 -10.35
N SER A 47 5.07 1.86 -11.47
CA SER A 47 4.01 2.47 -12.29
C SER A 47 2.62 2.17 -11.73
N LEU A 48 2.25 2.84 -10.63
CA LEU A 48 1.00 2.61 -9.88
C LEU A 48 0.09 3.84 -9.91
N ALA A 49 -1.23 3.61 -9.82
CA ALA A 49 -2.24 4.69 -9.81
C ALA A 49 -1.99 5.76 -8.71
N ASP A 50 -1.57 5.34 -7.52
CA ASP A 50 -1.24 6.23 -6.40
C ASP A 50 0.00 7.10 -6.73
N VAL A 51 0.98 6.58 -7.48
CA VAL A 51 2.18 7.33 -7.92
C VAL A 51 1.81 8.40 -8.95
N TYR A 52 0.96 8.07 -9.93
CA TYR A 52 0.44 9.07 -10.87
C TYR A 52 -0.38 10.14 -10.16
N THR A 53 -1.18 9.77 -9.16
CA THR A 53 -1.93 10.74 -8.35
C THR A 53 -0.99 11.67 -7.59
N MET A 54 0.09 11.16 -7.00
CA MET A 54 1.09 12.01 -6.32
C MET A 54 1.76 13.00 -7.28
N ARG A 55 2.06 12.58 -8.52
CA ARG A 55 2.56 13.48 -9.57
C ARG A 55 1.63 14.66 -9.81
N GLU A 56 0.33 14.42 -9.91
CA GLU A 56 -0.65 15.48 -10.13
C GLU A 56 -0.83 16.38 -8.89
N VAL A 57 -0.69 15.84 -7.67
CA VAL A 57 -0.63 16.64 -6.44
C VAL A 57 0.54 17.61 -6.50
N LEU A 58 1.75 17.14 -6.79
CA LEU A 58 2.93 18.01 -6.89
C LEU A 58 2.79 19.07 -7.98
N ARG A 59 2.31 18.70 -9.18
CA ARG A 59 2.05 19.67 -10.26
C ARG A 59 1.05 20.74 -9.84
N ASN A 60 0.00 20.36 -9.10
CA ASN A 60 -0.95 21.31 -8.57
C ASN A 60 -0.32 22.30 -7.58
N LEU A 61 0.69 21.86 -6.82
CA LEU A 61 1.51 22.68 -5.93
C LEU A 61 2.52 23.58 -6.66
N ASN A 62 2.48 23.64 -8.00
CA ASN A 62 3.38 24.39 -8.86
C ASN A 62 4.83 23.83 -8.88
N ILE A 63 4.96 22.51 -8.77
CA ILE A 63 6.24 21.79 -8.82
C ILE A 63 6.39 21.12 -10.18
N GLU A 64 7.57 21.23 -10.79
CA GLU A 64 7.89 20.57 -12.04
C GLU A 64 8.19 19.09 -11.79
N VAL A 65 7.44 18.21 -12.44
CA VAL A 65 7.57 16.77 -12.28
C VAL A 65 7.52 16.04 -13.62
N GLU A 66 8.57 15.28 -13.87
CA GLU A 66 8.70 14.32 -14.96
C GLU A 66 8.72 12.90 -14.38
N TYR A 67 8.01 11.97 -15.02
CA TYR A 67 8.04 10.54 -14.68
C TYR A 67 8.25 9.74 -15.96
N GLU A 68 9.47 9.23 -16.13
CA GLU A 68 9.90 8.47 -17.30
C GLU A 68 10.81 7.33 -16.87
N ASN A 69 10.74 6.19 -17.55
CA ASN A 69 11.63 5.04 -17.31
C ASN A 69 11.74 4.63 -15.83
N ARG A 70 10.61 4.64 -15.10
CA ARG A 70 10.55 4.31 -13.66
C ARG A 70 11.39 5.25 -12.77
N SER A 71 11.64 6.47 -13.24
CA SER A 71 12.35 7.51 -12.51
C SER A 71 11.49 8.76 -12.41
N PHE A 72 11.40 9.32 -11.22
CA PHE A 72 10.87 10.67 -11.00
C PHE A 72 12.00 11.68 -11.04
N ARG A 73 11.74 12.81 -11.70
CA ARG A 73 12.57 14.01 -11.63
C ARG A 73 11.68 15.15 -11.12
N VAL A 74 12.03 15.70 -9.96
CA VAL A 74 11.23 16.70 -9.25
C VAL A 74 12.06 17.95 -8.99
N ASN A 75 11.61 19.09 -9.52
CA ASN A 75 12.19 20.40 -9.24
C ASN A 75 11.18 21.28 -8.49
N ALA A 76 11.53 21.62 -7.24
CA ALA A 76 10.72 22.40 -6.30
C ALA A 76 11.37 23.77 -5.97
N GLU A 77 12.25 24.30 -6.83
CA GLU A 77 12.88 25.63 -6.64
C GLU A 77 11.89 26.79 -6.86
N GLY A 78 10.84 26.55 -7.66
CA GLY A 78 9.83 27.54 -7.98
C GLY A 78 8.96 27.97 -6.79
N VAL A 79 8.11 28.98 -7.03
CA VAL A 79 7.13 29.44 -6.04
C VAL A 79 6.10 28.33 -5.80
N LEU A 80 6.05 27.82 -4.57
CA LEU A 80 5.13 26.76 -4.18
C LEU A 80 3.73 27.32 -3.89
N LYS A 81 2.69 26.57 -4.26
CA LYS A 81 1.34 26.78 -3.72
C LYS A 81 1.18 25.99 -2.42
N THR A 82 0.21 26.39 -1.61
CA THR A 82 -0.03 25.81 -0.27
C THR A 82 -1.18 24.81 -0.23
N GLU A 83 -1.93 24.65 -1.32
CA GLU A 83 -3.21 23.93 -1.32
C GLU A 83 -3.16 22.63 -2.13
N ALA A 84 -3.56 21.53 -1.50
CA ALA A 84 -3.83 20.26 -2.19
C ALA A 84 -5.35 20.02 -2.24
N PRO A 85 -5.97 20.05 -3.44
CA PRO A 85 -7.42 20.07 -3.59
C PRO A 85 -8.06 18.69 -3.37
N PHE A 86 -9.38 18.72 -3.12
CA PHE A 86 -10.21 17.56 -2.80
C PHE A 86 -10.13 16.43 -3.84
N GLU A 87 -9.97 16.78 -5.12
CA GLU A 87 -9.95 15.80 -6.22
C GLU A 87 -8.87 14.73 -6.03
N TYR A 88 -7.68 15.12 -5.59
CA TYR A 88 -6.57 14.18 -5.40
C TYR A 88 -6.60 13.53 -4.01
N VAL A 89 -6.96 14.31 -2.99
CA VAL A 89 -6.94 13.81 -1.60
C VAL A 89 -8.00 12.74 -1.35
N ARG A 90 -9.16 12.86 -2.00
CA ARG A 90 -10.20 11.81 -1.94
C ARG A 90 -9.78 10.54 -2.67
N LYS A 91 -9.01 10.64 -3.76
CA LYS A 91 -8.50 9.49 -4.53
C LYS A 91 -7.42 8.75 -3.75
N MET A 92 -6.51 9.48 -3.10
CA MET A 92 -5.36 8.90 -2.40
C MET A 92 -5.11 9.59 -1.06
N ARG A 93 -5.31 8.85 0.04
CA ARG A 93 -5.05 9.33 1.40
C ARG A 93 -3.60 9.75 1.67
N ALA A 94 -2.63 9.11 1.01
CA ALA A 94 -1.19 9.42 1.15
C ALA A 94 -0.84 10.84 0.65
N SER A 95 -1.72 11.51 -0.09
CA SER A 95 -1.57 12.94 -0.44
C SER A 95 -1.42 13.84 0.79
N PHE A 96 -1.89 13.41 1.96
CA PHE A 96 -1.71 14.13 3.22
C PHE A 96 -0.23 14.27 3.64
N LEU A 97 0.68 13.48 3.06
CA LEU A 97 2.12 13.54 3.32
C LEU A 97 2.81 14.80 2.79
N VAL A 98 2.15 15.60 1.93
CA VAL A 98 2.70 16.88 1.48
C VAL A 98 2.60 17.97 2.54
N MET A 99 1.79 17.76 3.59
CA MET A 99 1.55 18.77 4.62
C MET A 99 2.81 19.11 5.43
N GLY A 100 3.57 18.10 5.87
CA GLY A 100 4.80 18.31 6.61
C GLY A 100 5.85 19.10 5.81
N PRO A 101 6.19 18.68 4.57
CA PRO A 101 7.08 19.42 3.69
C PRO A 101 6.64 20.85 3.39
N LEU A 102 5.35 21.09 3.15
CA LEU A 102 4.83 22.45 2.93
C LEU A 102 4.98 23.33 4.17
N LEU A 103 4.67 22.80 5.37
CA LEU A 103 4.89 23.55 6.60
C LEU A 103 6.36 23.89 6.83
N ALA A 104 7.28 22.96 6.54
CA ALA A 104 8.72 23.19 6.64
C ALA A 104 9.23 24.25 5.66
N ARG A 105 8.73 24.24 4.41
CA ARG A 105 9.21 25.11 3.32
C ARG A 105 8.62 26.51 3.34
N ILE A 106 7.33 26.63 3.59
CA ILE A 106 6.58 27.88 3.39
C ILE A 106 5.74 28.28 4.61
N GLY A 107 5.80 27.51 5.69
CA GLY A 107 5.08 27.81 6.93
C GLY A 107 3.56 27.70 6.82
N LYS A 108 3.01 27.17 5.71
CA LYS A 108 1.56 27.07 5.48
C LYS A 108 1.19 25.88 4.61
N ALA A 109 0.15 25.16 5.01
CA ALA A 109 -0.45 24.07 4.23
C ALA A 109 -1.97 24.06 4.39
N ARG A 110 -2.69 23.79 3.29
CA ARG A 110 -4.14 23.65 3.23
C ARG A 110 -4.50 22.39 2.46
N ILE A 111 -4.88 21.34 3.16
CA ILE A 111 -5.12 20.02 2.57
C ILE A 111 -6.58 19.62 2.79
N ALA A 112 -7.26 19.12 1.77
CA ALA A 112 -8.60 18.59 1.93
C ALA A 112 -8.63 17.46 2.99
N LEU A 113 -9.73 17.33 3.73
CA LEU A 113 -9.89 16.25 4.70
C LEU A 113 -9.91 14.90 3.95
N PRO A 114 -9.07 13.92 4.36
CA PRO A 114 -9.17 12.58 3.84
C PRO A 114 -10.56 11.99 4.13
N GLY A 115 -11.16 11.33 3.14
CA GLY A 115 -12.42 10.61 3.34
C GLY A 115 -12.28 9.39 4.27
N GLY A 116 -13.42 8.73 4.52
CA GLY A 116 -13.46 7.44 5.22
C GLY A 116 -12.68 6.34 4.48
N CYS A 117 -12.13 5.38 5.22
CA CYS A 117 -11.39 4.25 4.68
C CYS A 117 -12.13 2.95 5.02
N ALA A 118 -12.33 2.07 4.03
CA ALA A 118 -13.14 0.85 4.19
C ALA A 118 -12.57 -0.12 5.25
N ILE A 119 -11.24 -0.16 5.41
CA ILE A 119 -10.56 -1.06 6.35
C ILE A 119 -10.57 -0.58 7.81
N GLY A 120 -11.09 0.62 8.09
CA GLY A 120 -11.21 1.14 9.45
C GLY A 120 -11.00 2.65 9.59
N SER A 121 -11.23 3.15 10.80
CA SER A 121 -10.92 4.54 11.13
C SER A 121 -9.41 4.77 11.08
N ARG A 122 -9.01 5.83 10.38
CA ARG A 122 -7.61 6.27 10.32
C ARG A 122 -7.64 7.74 10.70
N PRO A 123 -7.52 8.08 11.98
CA PRO A 123 -7.49 9.48 12.38
C PRO A 123 -6.15 10.11 11.96
N ILE A 124 -6.15 11.44 11.87
CA ILE A 124 -4.96 12.25 11.53
C ILE A 124 -4.47 13.04 12.75
N ASP A 125 -5.09 12.83 13.90
CA ASP A 125 -4.83 13.48 15.18
C ASP A 125 -3.34 13.49 15.54
N GLN A 126 -2.65 12.35 15.37
CA GLN A 126 -1.22 12.24 15.67
C GLN A 126 -0.34 13.14 14.81
N HIS A 127 -0.74 13.40 13.55
CA HIS A 127 -0.02 14.34 12.70
C HIS A 127 -0.20 15.77 13.19
N LEU A 128 -1.45 16.15 13.48
CA LEU A 128 -1.81 17.51 13.90
C LEU A 128 -1.18 17.83 15.26
N LYS A 129 -1.26 16.90 16.21
CA LYS A 129 -0.59 16.94 17.52
C LYS A 129 0.91 17.20 17.36
N GLY A 130 1.55 16.53 16.40
CA GLY A 130 2.97 16.74 16.10
C GLY A 130 3.26 18.15 15.57
N PHE A 131 2.47 18.63 14.61
CA PHE A 131 2.65 19.99 14.06
C PHE A 131 2.38 21.08 15.11
N GLU A 132 1.34 20.93 15.94
CA GLU A 132 1.03 21.84 17.04
C GLU A 132 2.14 21.90 18.08
N ALA A 133 2.72 20.74 18.44
CA ALA A 133 3.87 20.68 19.33
C ALA A 133 5.10 21.41 18.76
N MET A 134 5.22 21.49 17.43
CA MET A 134 6.24 22.23 16.71
C MET A 134 5.87 23.71 16.46
N GLY A 135 4.80 24.21 17.08
CA GLY A 135 4.39 25.61 17.03
C GLY A 135 3.44 25.98 15.88
N ALA A 136 2.95 25.01 15.10
CA ALA A 136 1.93 25.30 14.08
C ALA A 136 0.55 25.52 14.72
N LYS A 137 -0.20 26.50 14.22
CA LYS A 137 -1.63 26.62 14.47
C LYS A 137 -2.39 25.77 13.47
N VAL A 138 -3.21 24.84 13.95
CA VAL A 138 -4.02 23.95 13.10
C VAL A 138 -5.51 24.29 13.25
N GLU A 139 -6.22 24.37 12.12
CA GLU A 139 -7.66 24.58 12.06
C GLU A 139 -8.29 23.54 11.12
N ILE A 140 -9.38 22.92 11.57
CA ILE A 140 -10.17 21.98 10.76
C ILE A 140 -11.53 22.61 10.51
N GLY A 141 -11.87 22.83 9.24
CA GLY A 141 -13.13 23.46 8.88
C GLY A 141 -13.41 23.42 7.38
N LYS A 142 -14.70 23.51 7.01
CA LYS A 142 -15.15 23.60 5.61
C LYS A 142 -14.61 22.50 4.67
N GLY A 143 -14.31 21.32 5.21
CA GLY A 143 -13.76 20.20 4.42
C GLY A 143 -12.23 20.21 4.27
N PHE A 144 -11.51 21.10 4.95
CA PHE A 144 -10.06 21.25 4.87
C PHE A 144 -9.41 21.23 6.25
N ILE A 145 -8.12 20.91 6.23
CA ILE A 145 -7.18 21.06 7.33
C ILE A 145 -6.22 22.16 6.91
N GLU A 146 -6.15 23.21 7.70
CA GLU A 146 -5.25 24.34 7.51
C GLU A 146 -4.24 24.33 8.65
N ALA A 147 -2.96 24.38 8.32
CA ALA A 147 -1.91 24.57 9.31
C ALA A 147 -1.00 25.71 8.88
N GLN A 148 -0.58 26.52 9.85
CA GLN A 148 0.29 27.65 9.61
C GLN A 148 1.22 27.91 10.80
N VAL A 149 2.40 28.44 10.53
CA VAL A 149 3.36 28.92 11.54
C VAL A 149 3.93 30.26 11.07
N ASP A 150 4.10 31.19 11.99
CA ASP A 150 4.77 32.46 11.71
C ASP A 150 6.29 32.24 11.73
N GLY A 151 6.91 32.17 10.55
CA GLY A 151 8.32 31.88 10.39
C GLY A 151 8.60 30.38 10.25
N ARG A 152 9.51 29.84 11.06
CA ARG A 152 9.88 28.42 11.03
C ARG A 152 9.16 27.65 12.13
N LEU A 153 8.83 26.39 11.85
CA LEU A 153 8.48 25.42 12.89
C LEU A 153 9.60 25.34 13.92
N GLN A 154 9.26 24.97 15.15
CA GLN A 154 10.19 24.84 16.26
C GLN A 154 10.44 23.35 16.57
N GLY A 155 11.64 23.03 17.02
CA GLY A 155 11.99 21.70 17.51
C GLY A 155 11.16 21.34 18.74
N ALA A 156 10.68 20.09 18.79
CA ALA A 156 9.79 19.65 19.86
C ALA A 156 10.05 18.21 20.30
N LYS A 157 9.69 17.89 21.54
CA LYS A 157 9.62 16.50 22.00
C LYS A 157 8.18 16.00 21.84
N ILE A 158 7.97 15.00 20.99
CA ILE A 158 6.67 14.51 20.57
C ILE A 158 6.56 13.03 20.93
N TYR A 159 5.57 12.67 21.73
CA TYR A 159 5.23 11.28 22.01
C TYR A 159 3.98 10.88 21.22
N LEU A 160 4.11 9.88 20.34
CA LEU A 160 3.00 9.35 19.56
C LEU A 160 2.22 8.33 20.39
N ASP A 161 0.89 8.44 20.42
CA ASP A 161 0.04 7.54 21.20
C ASP A 161 -0.03 6.13 20.57
N PHE A 162 0.26 6.05 19.26
CA PHE A 162 0.45 4.83 18.50
C PHE A 162 1.54 5.09 17.44
N PRO A 163 2.41 4.11 17.11
CA PRO A 163 3.46 4.24 16.09
C PRO A 163 2.86 4.34 14.67
N SER A 164 2.27 5.50 14.37
CA SER A 164 1.66 5.79 13.08
C SER A 164 2.73 6.08 12.06
N VAL A 165 2.81 5.24 11.02
CA VAL A 165 3.72 5.38 9.87
C VAL A 165 3.59 6.79 9.28
N GLY A 166 2.39 7.18 8.87
CA GLY A 166 2.16 8.47 8.25
C GLY A 166 2.48 9.65 9.16
N ALA A 167 2.18 9.57 10.46
CA ALA A 167 2.49 10.65 11.40
C ALA A 167 4.01 10.81 11.57
N THR A 168 4.71 9.68 11.72
CA THR A 168 6.17 9.63 11.79
C THR A 168 6.79 10.27 10.56
N GLU A 169 6.36 9.89 9.35
CA GLU A 169 6.83 10.47 8.08
C GLU A 169 6.60 11.98 8.01
N ASN A 170 5.36 12.43 8.27
CA ASN A 170 4.99 13.85 8.16
C ASN A 170 5.76 14.73 9.16
N ILE A 171 5.84 14.30 10.41
CA ILE A 171 6.54 15.04 11.46
C ILE A 171 8.04 15.03 11.19
N MET A 172 8.60 13.90 10.75
CA MET A 172 10.03 13.79 10.41
C MET A 172 10.40 14.73 9.26
N MET A 173 9.60 14.78 8.19
CA MET A 173 9.78 15.74 7.09
C MET A 173 9.67 17.18 7.58
N ALA A 174 8.65 17.50 8.36
CA ALA A 174 8.44 18.85 8.90
C ALA A 174 9.60 19.33 9.79
N ALA A 175 10.20 18.41 10.56
CA ALA A 175 11.28 18.71 11.48
C ALA A 175 12.62 19.01 10.81
N THR A 176 12.81 18.60 9.54
CA THR A 176 14.10 18.78 8.85
C THR A 176 14.52 20.24 8.70
N MET A 177 13.57 21.17 8.64
CA MET A 177 13.82 22.61 8.55
C MET A 177 13.25 23.38 9.75
N ALA A 178 12.90 22.70 10.84
CA ALA A 178 12.50 23.38 12.07
C ALA A 178 13.69 24.05 12.76
N GLU A 179 13.46 25.05 13.60
CA GLU A 179 14.48 25.65 14.44
C GLU A 179 14.70 24.79 15.69
N GLY A 180 15.88 24.19 15.83
CA GLY A 180 16.24 23.34 16.96
C GLY A 180 16.13 21.85 16.67
N THR A 181 15.89 21.05 17.71
CA THR A 181 15.87 19.58 17.62
C THR A 181 14.49 19.03 17.94
N THR A 182 13.98 18.17 17.05
CA THR A 182 12.77 17.38 17.27
C THR A 182 13.12 15.96 17.68
N ILE A 183 12.42 15.43 18.68
CA ILE A 183 12.50 14.04 19.12
C ILE A 183 11.11 13.43 19.00
N ILE A 184 10.97 12.40 18.16
CA ILE A 184 9.74 11.63 17.99
C ILE A 184 9.92 10.32 18.76
N GLU A 185 9.16 10.17 19.85
CA GLU A 185 9.12 8.96 20.67
C GLU A 185 7.91 8.09 20.29
N ASN A 186 8.07 6.77 20.41
CA ASN A 186 7.14 5.78 19.89
C ASN A 186 6.91 5.93 18.37
N ALA A 187 8.00 6.22 17.66
CA ALA A 187 8.01 6.36 16.21
C ALA A 187 7.76 5.02 15.51
N ALA A 188 7.20 5.08 14.30
CA ALA A 188 7.11 3.94 13.41
C ALA A 188 8.52 3.43 13.01
N GLU A 189 8.71 2.11 12.97
CA GLU A 189 10.01 1.48 12.73
C GLU A 189 10.11 0.81 11.35
N GLU A 190 9.07 0.93 10.54
CA GLU A 190 8.96 0.30 9.23
C GLU A 190 10.16 0.61 8.31
N PRO A 191 10.57 -0.32 7.42
CA PRO A 191 11.65 -0.07 6.45
C PRO A 191 11.42 1.17 5.58
N GLU A 192 10.16 1.52 5.32
CA GLU A 192 9.77 2.73 4.61
C GLU A 192 10.20 4.02 5.35
N ILE A 193 10.19 4.03 6.69
CA ILE A 193 10.67 5.14 7.52
C ILE A 193 12.19 5.29 7.39
N VAL A 194 12.92 4.18 7.38
CA VAL A 194 14.38 4.17 7.19
C VAL A 194 14.73 4.68 5.79
N CYS A 195 13.98 4.24 4.76
CA CYS A 195 14.13 4.74 3.39
C CYS A 195 13.96 6.26 3.31
N LEU A 196 12.89 6.79 3.90
CA LEU A 196 12.65 8.23 3.94
C LEU A 196 13.76 8.98 4.69
N ALA A 197 14.19 8.50 5.85
CA ALA A 197 15.28 9.12 6.61
C ALA A 197 16.60 9.16 5.82
N ASN A 198 16.92 8.09 5.09
CA ASN A 198 18.09 8.02 4.22
C ASN A 198 18.00 9.05 3.08
N TYR A 199 16.83 9.20 2.48
CA TYR A 199 16.60 10.22 1.45
C TYR A 199 16.76 11.64 2.02
N LEU A 200 16.11 11.95 3.15
CA LEU A 200 16.23 13.25 3.81
C LEU A 200 17.69 13.59 4.15
N ASN A 201 18.46 12.61 4.64
CA ASN A 201 19.89 12.79 4.90
C ASN A 201 20.70 13.03 3.61
N ALA A 202 20.36 12.36 2.50
CA ALA A 202 20.98 12.63 1.20
C ALA A 202 20.69 14.05 0.68
N MET A 203 19.53 14.63 1.04
CA MET A 203 19.18 16.03 0.78
C MET A 203 19.92 17.04 1.68
N GLY A 204 20.64 16.56 2.70
CA GLY A 204 21.38 17.39 3.67
C GLY A 204 20.74 17.53 5.04
N ALA A 205 19.66 16.78 5.34
CA ALA A 205 19.05 16.78 6.67
C ALA A 205 19.93 16.04 7.70
N LYS A 206 19.57 16.17 8.98
CA LYS A 206 20.22 15.47 10.09
C LYS A 206 19.22 14.60 10.85
N VAL A 207 18.84 13.48 10.24
CA VAL A 207 17.90 12.49 10.79
C VAL A 207 18.65 11.28 11.34
N ARG A 208 18.39 10.90 12.59
CA ARG A 208 19.00 9.74 13.25
C ARG A 208 17.95 8.91 14.00
N GLY A 209 18.20 7.61 14.12
CA GLY A 209 17.35 6.69 14.89
C GLY A 209 16.15 6.09 14.13
N ALA A 210 16.01 6.36 12.83
CA ALA A 210 15.01 5.67 12.01
C ALA A 210 15.23 4.15 12.03
N GLY A 211 14.14 3.38 12.13
CA GLY A 211 14.19 1.95 12.42
C GLY A 211 14.28 1.62 13.91
N THR A 212 14.13 2.62 14.78
CA THR A 212 13.97 2.47 16.22
C THR A 212 12.79 3.32 16.69
N GLY A 213 12.21 3.02 17.85
CA GLY A 213 11.10 3.79 18.41
C GLY A 213 11.43 5.24 18.83
N ILE A 214 12.66 5.72 18.62
CA ILE A 214 13.05 7.11 18.87
C ILE A 214 13.79 7.69 17.66
N ILE A 215 13.19 8.67 17.00
CA ILE A 215 13.80 9.42 15.90
C ILE A 215 14.19 10.81 16.39
N ARG A 216 15.42 11.24 16.11
CA ARG A 216 15.91 12.59 16.38
C ARG A 216 16.22 13.30 15.07
N VAL A 217 15.67 14.50 14.92
CA VAL A 217 15.90 15.38 13.76
C VAL A 217 16.46 16.70 14.26
N GLU A 218 17.67 17.05 13.85
CA GLU A 218 18.23 18.39 14.05
C GLU A 218 17.92 19.21 12.79
N GLY A 219 17.14 20.28 12.94
CA GLY A 219 16.73 21.09 11.80
C GLY A 219 17.88 21.86 11.19
N VAL A 220 17.82 22.04 9.86
CA VAL A 220 18.85 22.73 9.06
C VAL A 220 18.24 23.89 8.29
N GLU A 221 19.08 24.84 7.87
CA GLU A 221 18.61 26.07 7.21
C GLU A 221 17.83 25.80 5.92
N GLY A 222 18.28 24.85 5.11
CA GLY A 222 17.67 24.47 3.85
C GLY A 222 18.18 23.11 3.35
N LEU A 223 17.47 22.54 2.38
CA LEU A 223 17.76 21.24 1.79
C LEU A 223 17.93 21.35 0.28
N GLN A 224 18.66 20.40 -0.31
CA GLN A 224 18.92 20.33 -1.74
C GLN A 224 18.35 19.05 -2.36
N GLY A 225 18.12 19.07 -3.68
CA GLY A 225 17.76 17.89 -4.44
C GLY A 225 18.84 16.81 -4.33
N ALA A 226 18.40 15.55 -4.32
CA ALA A 226 19.27 14.40 -4.16
C ALA A 226 18.86 13.26 -5.09
N GLU A 227 19.80 12.34 -5.32
CA GLU A 227 19.55 11.06 -5.97
C GLU A 227 19.19 9.99 -4.94
N HIS A 228 18.17 9.17 -5.23
CA HIS A 228 17.74 8.11 -4.33
C HIS A 228 17.08 6.96 -5.07
N THR A 229 17.41 5.73 -4.69
CA THR A 229 16.74 4.53 -5.21
C THR A 229 15.79 3.99 -4.16
N VAL A 230 14.52 3.82 -4.51
CA VAL A 230 13.48 3.32 -3.61
C VAL A 230 13.77 1.86 -3.23
N ILE A 231 13.57 1.51 -1.96
CA ILE A 231 13.71 0.13 -1.50
C ILE A 231 12.72 -0.83 -2.21
N PRO A 232 13.05 -2.12 -2.34
CA PRO A 232 12.11 -3.11 -2.88
C PRO A 232 10.82 -3.25 -2.06
N ASP A 233 9.70 -3.56 -2.73
CA ASP A 233 8.40 -3.74 -2.08
C ASP A 233 8.35 -5.07 -1.30
N ARG A 234 8.54 -4.98 0.01
CA ARG A 234 8.48 -6.14 0.92
C ARG A 234 7.11 -6.82 0.94
N ILE A 235 6.01 -6.12 0.65
CA ILE A 235 4.68 -6.73 0.65
C ILE A 235 4.43 -7.47 -0.66
N GLU A 236 4.90 -6.94 -1.79
CA GLU A 236 4.91 -7.67 -3.05
C GLU A 236 5.80 -8.92 -2.94
N ALA A 237 7.00 -8.77 -2.39
CA ALA A 237 7.89 -9.91 -2.10
C ALA A 237 7.18 -10.98 -1.27
N GLY A 238 6.60 -10.59 -0.13
CA GLY A 238 5.86 -11.50 0.72
C GLY A 238 4.67 -12.17 0.02
N THR A 239 4.00 -11.46 -0.89
CA THR A 239 2.89 -12.01 -1.69
C THR A 239 3.37 -13.11 -2.63
N PHE A 240 4.53 -12.95 -3.28
CA PHE A 240 5.12 -14.01 -4.10
C PHE A 240 5.70 -15.16 -3.28
N MET A 241 6.23 -14.89 -2.08
CA MET A 241 6.62 -15.94 -1.15
C MET A 241 5.41 -16.82 -0.77
N VAL A 242 4.27 -16.19 -0.46
CA VAL A 242 3.00 -16.91 -0.21
C VAL A 242 2.55 -17.68 -1.45
N ALA A 243 2.67 -17.10 -2.65
CA ALA A 243 2.34 -17.78 -3.90
C ALA A 243 3.17 -19.06 -4.11
N ALA A 244 4.48 -19.01 -3.84
CA ALA A 244 5.34 -20.19 -3.86
C ALA A 244 4.89 -21.25 -2.85
N ALA A 245 4.62 -20.82 -1.61
CA ALA A 245 4.25 -21.73 -0.53
C ALA A 245 2.91 -22.43 -0.76
N ILE A 246 1.87 -21.68 -1.14
CA ILE A 246 0.50 -22.22 -1.30
C ILE A 246 0.41 -23.17 -2.48
N THR A 247 1.19 -22.94 -3.54
CA THR A 247 1.20 -23.77 -4.76
C THR A 247 2.19 -24.93 -4.70
N LYS A 248 2.88 -25.14 -3.57
CA LYS A 248 3.98 -26.13 -3.45
C LYS A 248 5.07 -25.94 -4.51
N GLY A 249 5.33 -24.67 -4.84
CA GLY A 249 6.28 -24.26 -5.87
C GLY A 249 7.72 -24.09 -5.37
N ASP A 250 8.59 -23.65 -6.27
CA ASP A 250 9.99 -23.29 -6.01
C ASP A 250 10.32 -21.99 -6.76
N LEU A 251 10.29 -20.88 -6.03
CA LEU A 251 10.48 -19.54 -6.58
C LEU A 251 11.71 -18.86 -5.98
N VAL A 252 12.46 -18.15 -6.82
CA VAL A 252 13.37 -17.10 -6.39
C VAL A 252 12.67 -15.75 -6.52
N VAL A 253 12.45 -15.09 -5.39
CA VAL A 253 11.89 -13.74 -5.30
C VAL A 253 13.03 -12.73 -5.28
N GLU A 254 13.35 -12.18 -6.46
CA GLU A 254 14.42 -11.21 -6.63
C GLU A 254 14.01 -9.84 -6.07
N GLY A 255 14.90 -9.21 -5.30
CA GLY A 255 14.68 -7.98 -4.55
C GLY A 255 14.08 -8.17 -3.16
N ALA A 256 13.76 -9.41 -2.75
CA ALA A 256 13.33 -9.68 -1.38
C ALA A 256 14.48 -9.49 -0.38
N VAL A 257 14.29 -8.60 0.59
CA VAL A 257 15.26 -8.32 1.66
C VAL A 257 14.80 -9.02 2.94
N ALA A 258 15.57 -9.99 3.44
CA ALA A 258 15.21 -10.82 4.58
C ALA A 258 14.88 -9.99 5.82
N GLU A 259 15.67 -8.95 6.10
CA GLU A 259 15.51 -8.05 7.24
C GLU A 259 14.15 -7.36 7.26
N HIS A 260 13.61 -7.01 6.09
CA HIS A 260 12.31 -6.36 5.97
C HIS A 260 11.13 -7.34 6.15
N LEU A 261 11.40 -8.64 6.08
CA LEU A 261 10.41 -9.73 6.00
C LEU A 261 10.51 -10.72 7.17
N ARG A 262 11.39 -10.51 8.14
CA ARG A 262 11.65 -11.41 9.28
C ARG A 262 10.40 -12.05 9.91
N PRO A 263 9.36 -11.30 10.33
CA PRO A 263 8.19 -11.92 10.96
C PRO A 263 7.37 -12.78 10.00
N LEU A 264 7.35 -12.45 8.70
CA LEU A 264 6.72 -13.28 7.69
C LEU A 264 7.52 -14.58 7.47
N ILE A 265 8.84 -14.46 7.31
CA ILE A 265 9.76 -15.60 7.13
C ILE A 265 9.60 -16.58 8.29
N ALA A 266 9.70 -16.09 9.54
CA ALA A 266 9.57 -16.92 10.73
C ALA A 266 8.24 -17.68 10.75
N LYS A 267 7.11 -17.02 10.42
CA LYS A 267 5.80 -17.68 10.37
C LYS A 267 5.67 -18.68 9.24
N MET A 268 6.24 -18.42 8.07
CA MET A 268 6.23 -19.37 6.96
C MET A 268 7.11 -20.59 7.26
N GLU A 269 8.26 -20.40 7.91
CA GLU A 269 9.12 -21.51 8.36
C GLU A 269 8.45 -22.37 9.44
N GLU A 270 7.71 -21.77 10.39
CA GLU A 270 6.86 -22.50 11.36
C GLU A 270 5.82 -23.39 10.65
N MET A 271 5.30 -22.95 9.50
CA MET A 271 4.38 -23.72 8.66
C MET A 271 5.07 -24.84 7.86
N GLY A 272 6.41 -24.88 7.85
CA GLY A 272 7.22 -25.86 7.11
C GLY A 272 7.72 -25.38 5.74
N VAL A 273 7.53 -24.11 5.38
CA VAL A 273 8.08 -23.54 4.15
C VAL A 273 9.60 -23.42 4.27
N THR A 274 10.34 -23.84 3.24
CA THR A 274 11.79 -23.66 3.20
C THR A 274 12.11 -22.33 2.57
N ILE A 275 12.79 -21.46 3.32
CA ILE A 275 13.21 -20.14 2.84
C ILE A 275 14.74 -20.07 2.95
N THR A 276 15.41 -19.63 1.89
CA THR A 276 16.88 -19.52 1.89
C THR A 276 17.30 -18.24 1.19
N GLU A 277 18.19 -17.49 1.81
CA GLU A 277 18.81 -16.33 1.18
C GLU A 277 19.64 -16.74 -0.02
N VAL A 278 19.46 -16.03 -1.13
CA VAL A 278 20.23 -16.21 -2.36
C VAL A 278 20.73 -14.85 -2.83
N GLU A 279 21.57 -14.84 -3.87
CA GLU A 279 22.04 -13.59 -4.44
C GLU A 279 20.84 -12.73 -4.90
N ASN A 280 20.76 -11.50 -4.38
CA ASN A 280 19.74 -10.52 -4.70
C ASN A 280 18.29 -10.97 -4.41
N GLY A 281 18.04 -11.87 -3.45
CA GLY A 281 16.66 -12.24 -3.10
C GLY A 281 16.51 -13.40 -2.13
N LEU A 282 15.32 -14.00 -2.13
CA LEU A 282 14.99 -15.17 -1.32
C LEU A 282 14.48 -16.29 -2.21
N ARG A 283 14.98 -17.51 -2.01
CA ARG A 283 14.37 -18.72 -2.56
C ARG A 283 13.33 -19.26 -1.59
N VAL A 284 12.13 -19.58 -2.08
CA VAL A 284 11.01 -20.10 -1.30
C VAL A 284 10.51 -21.39 -1.93
N ILE A 285 10.50 -22.46 -1.15
CA ILE A 285 10.02 -23.78 -1.56
C ILE A 285 8.83 -24.15 -0.66
N GLY A 286 7.66 -24.35 -1.28
CA GLY A 286 6.45 -24.77 -0.58
C GLY A 286 6.50 -26.24 -0.14
N PRO A 287 6.01 -26.58 1.07
CA PRO A 287 6.02 -27.95 1.57
C PRO A 287 4.86 -28.77 1.01
N GLU A 288 4.94 -30.10 1.14
CA GLU A 288 3.81 -30.98 0.81
C GLU A 288 2.58 -30.79 1.71
N THR A 289 2.82 -30.40 2.96
CA THR A 289 1.77 -30.13 3.95
C THR A 289 2.17 -28.90 4.75
N LEU A 290 1.26 -27.93 4.82
CA LEU A 290 1.42 -26.72 5.61
C LEU A 290 0.92 -26.98 7.03
N LYS A 291 1.73 -26.63 8.04
CA LYS A 291 1.29 -26.67 9.44
C LYS A 291 0.49 -25.42 9.78
N PRO A 292 -0.50 -25.50 10.68
CA PRO A 292 -1.24 -24.34 11.15
C PRO A 292 -0.36 -23.47 12.06
N VAL A 293 -0.58 -22.16 12.05
CA VAL A 293 0.13 -21.20 12.91
C VAL A 293 -0.80 -20.08 13.37
N ASP A 294 -0.49 -19.51 14.53
CA ASP A 294 -1.16 -18.32 15.03
C ASP A 294 -0.38 -17.06 14.68
N ILE A 295 -1.10 -16.03 14.26
CA ILE A 295 -0.56 -14.75 13.79
C ILE A 295 -1.25 -13.61 14.50
N LYS A 296 -0.47 -12.67 15.01
CA LYS A 296 -0.97 -11.41 15.53
C LYS A 296 -0.29 -10.27 14.78
N THR A 297 -1.06 -9.46 14.07
CA THR A 297 -0.51 -8.27 13.40
C THR A 297 -0.05 -7.28 14.46
N MET A 298 1.05 -6.59 14.20
CA MET A 298 1.64 -5.60 15.10
C MET A 298 2.39 -4.54 14.25
N PRO A 299 2.67 -3.34 14.79
CA PRO A 299 3.64 -2.43 14.20
C PRO A 299 4.99 -3.12 13.94
N HIS A 300 5.76 -2.67 12.94
CA HIS A 300 7.09 -3.21 12.69
C HIS A 300 7.97 -3.08 13.95
N PRO A 301 8.80 -4.09 14.31
CA PRO A 301 9.19 -5.29 13.56
C PRO A 301 8.25 -6.50 13.70
N GLY A 302 7.05 -6.33 14.25
CA GLY A 302 6.05 -7.39 14.33
C GLY A 302 5.39 -7.74 12.97
N PHE A 303 4.49 -8.73 12.98
CA PHE A 303 3.88 -9.24 11.75
C PHE A 303 3.07 -8.14 11.02
N PRO A 304 3.38 -7.83 9.75
CA PRO A 304 2.77 -6.70 9.07
C PRO A 304 1.31 -7.00 8.71
N THR A 305 0.40 -6.12 9.11
CA THR A 305 -1.02 -6.18 8.73
C THR A 305 -1.24 -6.21 7.21
N ASP A 306 -0.30 -5.66 6.43
CA ASP A 306 -0.33 -5.68 4.97
C ASP A 306 -0.10 -7.06 4.32
N MET A 307 0.38 -8.05 5.10
CA MET A 307 0.48 -9.46 4.70
C MET A 307 -0.64 -10.33 5.24
N GLN A 308 -1.54 -9.77 6.07
CA GLN A 308 -2.53 -10.55 6.81
C GLN A 308 -3.49 -11.31 5.89
N ALA A 309 -4.04 -10.66 4.86
CA ALA A 309 -4.99 -11.29 3.93
C ALA A 309 -4.32 -12.41 3.09
N GLN A 310 -3.11 -12.15 2.58
CA GLN A 310 -2.35 -13.12 1.79
C GLN A 310 -1.98 -14.34 2.65
N MET A 311 -1.57 -14.10 3.89
CA MET A 311 -1.27 -15.18 4.82
C MET A 311 -2.51 -15.97 5.21
N MET A 312 -3.69 -15.33 5.32
CA MET A 312 -4.95 -16.04 5.48
C MET A 312 -5.21 -17.00 4.32
N ALA A 313 -4.94 -16.58 3.07
CA ALA A 313 -5.06 -17.46 1.91
C ALA A 313 -4.15 -18.71 2.05
N LEU A 314 -2.93 -18.56 2.56
CA LEU A 314 -2.04 -19.68 2.84
C LEU A 314 -2.59 -20.61 3.93
N LEU A 315 -3.12 -20.04 5.01
CA LEU A 315 -3.69 -20.80 6.14
C LEU A 315 -4.95 -21.58 5.77
N LEU A 316 -5.67 -21.20 4.72
CA LEU A 316 -6.77 -22.01 4.18
C LEU A 316 -6.33 -23.42 3.79
N GLN A 317 -5.06 -23.59 3.41
CA GLN A 317 -4.46 -24.86 2.99
C GLN A 317 -3.65 -25.55 4.10
N ALA A 318 -3.58 -24.98 5.31
CA ALA A 318 -2.88 -25.58 6.43
C ALA A 318 -3.68 -26.74 7.05
N ASP A 319 -3.00 -27.79 7.51
CA ASP A 319 -3.62 -28.96 8.13
C ASP A 319 -3.89 -28.72 9.63
N GLY A 320 -5.03 -28.09 9.91
CA GLY A 320 -5.50 -27.80 11.26
C GLY A 320 -6.10 -26.41 11.42
N THR A 321 -6.27 -26.00 12.68
CA THR A 321 -6.86 -24.69 13.02
C THR A 321 -5.77 -23.65 13.26
N SER A 322 -5.92 -22.50 12.61
CA SER A 322 -5.05 -21.33 12.75
C SER A 322 -5.84 -20.12 13.23
N VAL A 323 -5.21 -19.20 13.94
CA VAL A 323 -5.84 -17.94 14.37
C VAL A 323 -5.06 -16.75 13.85
N ILE A 324 -5.74 -15.81 13.17
CA ILE A 324 -5.22 -14.47 12.90
C ILE A 324 -5.89 -13.50 13.85
N THR A 325 -5.13 -12.68 14.56
CA THR A 325 -5.61 -11.52 15.31
C THR A 325 -5.09 -10.23 14.69
N GLU A 326 -5.99 -9.38 14.22
CA GLU A 326 -5.66 -8.09 13.61
C GLU A 326 -5.70 -7.01 14.70
N THR A 327 -4.60 -6.32 15.00
CA THR A 327 -4.57 -5.25 16.00
C THR A 327 -4.34 -3.85 15.43
N VAL A 328 -4.03 -3.73 14.13
CA VAL A 328 -3.69 -2.45 13.51
C VAL A 328 -4.93 -1.79 12.90
N PHE A 329 -5.80 -2.57 12.25
CA PHE A 329 -7.03 -2.07 11.61
C PHE A 329 -8.28 -2.75 12.14
N GLU A 330 -9.38 -2.01 12.33
CA GLU A 330 -10.60 -2.54 12.94
C GLU A 330 -11.37 -3.50 12.01
N ASN A 331 -11.42 -3.20 10.71
CA ASN A 331 -12.29 -3.87 9.75
C ASN A 331 -11.51 -4.48 8.57
N ARG A 332 -10.39 -5.17 8.85
CA ARG A 332 -9.52 -5.75 7.80
C ARG A 332 -9.76 -7.24 7.52
N TYR A 333 -11.01 -7.68 7.61
CA TYR A 333 -11.44 -9.05 7.27
C TYR A 333 -12.51 -9.10 6.17
N MET A 334 -12.69 -8.02 5.40
CA MET A 334 -13.73 -7.97 4.35
C MET A 334 -13.56 -9.06 3.27
N HIS A 335 -12.34 -9.55 3.05
CA HIS A 335 -12.05 -10.67 2.14
C HIS A 335 -12.55 -12.04 2.63
N VAL A 336 -12.92 -12.18 3.91
CA VAL A 336 -13.38 -13.45 4.47
C VAL A 336 -14.69 -13.91 3.83
N GLU A 337 -15.62 -13.00 3.55
CA GLU A 337 -16.87 -13.35 2.85
C GLU A 337 -16.60 -13.85 1.43
N GLU A 338 -15.63 -13.26 0.76
CA GLU A 338 -15.20 -13.69 -0.58
C GLU A 338 -14.51 -15.07 -0.53
N PHE A 339 -13.69 -15.36 0.47
CA PHE A 339 -13.17 -16.71 0.69
C PHE A 339 -14.27 -17.73 1.00
N ARG A 340 -15.34 -17.36 1.71
CA ARG A 340 -16.49 -18.26 1.95
C ARG A 340 -17.20 -18.61 0.64
N ARG A 341 -17.30 -17.67 -0.31
CA ARG A 341 -17.79 -17.97 -1.68
C ARG A 341 -16.93 -19.00 -2.39
N MET A 342 -15.64 -19.07 -2.06
CA MET A 342 -14.68 -20.07 -2.53
C MET A 342 -14.64 -21.34 -1.67
N ASN A 343 -15.67 -21.60 -0.85
CA ASN A 343 -15.78 -22.78 0.03
C ASN A 343 -14.77 -22.83 1.20
N SER A 344 -14.39 -21.68 1.77
CA SER A 344 -13.57 -21.62 2.98
C SER A 344 -14.36 -21.74 4.29
N ASN A 345 -13.73 -22.32 5.32
CA ASN A 345 -14.23 -22.37 6.68
C ASN A 345 -13.47 -21.39 7.60
N ILE A 346 -14.05 -20.18 7.73
CA ILE A 346 -13.51 -19.11 8.58
C ILE A 346 -14.61 -18.55 9.49
N LYS A 347 -14.36 -18.50 10.79
CA LYS A 347 -15.20 -17.80 11.78
C LYS A 347 -14.51 -16.53 12.26
N ILE A 348 -15.20 -15.39 12.21
CA ILE A 348 -14.72 -14.13 12.79
C ILE A 348 -15.31 -13.99 14.20
N GLU A 349 -14.45 -13.70 15.17
CA GLU A 349 -14.81 -13.44 16.56
C GLU A 349 -14.06 -12.20 17.07
N GLY A 350 -14.77 -11.07 17.13
CA GLY A 350 -14.16 -9.78 17.47
C GLY A 350 -13.07 -9.40 16.47
N ARG A 351 -11.82 -9.32 16.95
CA ARG A 351 -10.64 -8.98 16.14
C ARG A 351 -9.88 -10.20 15.61
N SER A 352 -10.39 -11.40 15.88
CA SER A 352 -9.75 -12.64 15.49
C SER A 352 -10.53 -13.35 14.39
N ALA A 353 -9.82 -13.94 13.45
CA ALA A 353 -10.35 -14.90 12.49
C ALA A 353 -9.80 -16.29 12.84
N ILE A 354 -10.69 -17.25 13.01
CA ILE A 354 -10.38 -18.67 13.25
C ILE A 354 -10.55 -19.38 11.92
N ILE A 355 -9.45 -19.91 11.39
CA ILE A 355 -9.38 -20.57 10.08
C ILE A 355 -9.23 -22.06 10.33
N THR A 356 -10.12 -22.88 9.78
CA THR A 356 -10.03 -24.35 9.89
C THR A 356 -9.68 -24.93 8.53
N GLY A 357 -8.46 -25.40 8.36
CA GLY A 357 -7.97 -26.06 7.15
C GLY A 357 -7.70 -27.56 7.32
N PRO A 358 -7.38 -28.27 6.23
CA PRO A 358 -7.26 -27.73 4.87
C PRO A 358 -8.64 -27.61 4.20
N ASN A 359 -8.83 -26.56 3.39
CA ASN A 359 -10.08 -26.29 2.67
C ASN A 359 -9.98 -26.74 1.20
N GLN A 360 -11.01 -27.45 0.72
CA GLN A 360 -11.18 -27.74 -0.71
C GLN A 360 -11.80 -26.51 -1.38
N LEU A 361 -10.94 -25.56 -1.76
CA LEU A 361 -11.38 -24.31 -2.37
C LEU A 361 -11.96 -24.54 -3.75
N GLN A 362 -13.01 -23.81 -4.09
CA GLN A 362 -13.68 -23.85 -5.39
C GLN A 362 -13.59 -22.49 -6.08
N GLY A 363 -13.37 -22.51 -7.39
CA GLY A 363 -13.35 -21.30 -8.21
C GLY A 363 -14.72 -20.63 -8.21
N ALA A 364 -14.74 -19.33 -7.92
CA ALA A 364 -15.94 -18.51 -7.83
C ALA A 364 -15.72 -17.12 -8.43
N GLU A 365 -16.81 -16.39 -8.66
CA GLU A 365 -16.74 -14.94 -8.91
C GLU A 365 -16.70 -14.20 -7.57
N VAL A 366 -15.63 -13.44 -7.37
CA VAL A 366 -15.29 -12.74 -6.13
C VAL A 366 -14.84 -11.30 -6.42
N ALA A 367 -15.06 -10.40 -5.46
CA ALA A 367 -14.77 -8.98 -5.62
C ALA A 367 -13.64 -8.51 -4.68
N ALA A 368 -12.63 -7.83 -5.22
CA ALA A 368 -11.60 -7.21 -4.39
C ALA A 368 -12.18 -6.05 -3.56
N THR A 369 -12.10 -6.16 -2.23
CA THR A 369 -12.61 -5.11 -1.32
C THR A 369 -11.55 -4.06 -0.96
N ASP A 370 -10.28 -4.44 -1.05
CA ASP A 370 -9.12 -3.57 -0.90
C ASP A 370 -7.90 -4.15 -1.64
N LEU A 371 -6.79 -3.41 -1.63
CA LEU A 371 -5.55 -3.75 -2.33
C LEU A 371 -5.02 -5.15 -1.97
N ARG A 372 -4.95 -5.46 -0.67
CA ARG A 372 -4.34 -6.71 -0.19
C ARG A 372 -5.34 -7.87 -0.25
N ALA A 373 -6.62 -7.58 -0.02
CA ALA A 373 -7.71 -8.51 -0.27
C ALA A 373 -7.71 -9.03 -1.71
N GLY A 374 -7.59 -8.15 -2.70
CA GLY A 374 -7.58 -8.56 -4.12
C GLY A 374 -6.43 -9.52 -4.46
N ALA A 375 -5.22 -9.24 -3.95
CA ALA A 375 -4.09 -10.17 -4.10
C ALA A 375 -4.34 -11.51 -3.41
N ALA A 376 -4.92 -11.50 -2.21
CA ALA A 376 -5.24 -12.72 -1.47
C ALA A 376 -6.27 -13.61 -2.20
N LEU A 377 -7.26 -13.01 -2.87
CA LEU A 377 -8.24 -13.74 -3.69
C LEU A 377 -7.58 -14.40 -4.91
N ILE A 378 -6.64 -13.71 -5.56
CA ILE A 378 -5.85 -14.30 -6.65
C ILE A 378 -5.03 -15.49 -6.14
N LEU A 379 -4.36 -15.35 -4.99
CA LEU A 379 -3.57 -16.43 -4.38
C LEU A 379 -4.44 -17.64 -4.04
N ALA A 380 -5.62 -17.45 -3.44
CA ALA A 380 -6.56 -18.54 -3.20
C ALA A 380 -7.03 -19.19 -4.51
N GLY A 381 -7.20 -18.40 -5.57
CA GLY A 381 -7.56 -18.88 -6.90
C GLY A 381 -6.52 -19.82 -7.52
N LEU A 382 -5.23 -19.66 -7.20
CA LEU A 382 -4.15 -20.51 -7.72
C LEU A 382 -4.26 -21.98 -7.30
N VAL A 383 -4.97 -22.26 -6.20
CA VAL A 383 -5.14 -23.61 -5.64
C VAL A 383 -6.60 -24.07 -5.62
N ALA A 384 -7.53 -23.23 -6.07
CA ALA A 384 -8.95 -23.58 -6.12
C ALA A 384 -9.27 -24.50 -7.30
N GLU A 385 -10.21 -25.43 -7.11
CA GLU A 385 -10.73 -26.27 -8.18
C GLU A 385 -11.66 -25.45 -9.09
N GLY A 386 -11.36 -25.42 -10.39
CA GLY A 386 -12.14 -24.67 -11.38
C GLY A 386 -11.60 -23.28 -11.67
N VAL A 387 -12.49 -22.32 -11.94
CA VAL A 387 -12.13 -20.99 -12.45
C VAL A 387 -12.57 -19.90 -11.48
N THR A 388 -11.60 -19.17 -10.94
CA THR A 388 -11.83 -17.99 -10.11
C THR A 388 -11.85 -16.73 -10.97
N ARG A 389 -12.83 -15.85 -10.76
CA ARG A 389 -12.95 -14.55 -11.45
C ARG A 389 -12.89 -13.44 -10.41
N VAL A 390 -11.79 -12.68 -10.40
CA VAL A 390 -11.59 -11.57 -9.47
C VAL A 390 -11.96 -10.26 -10.16
N THR A 391 -12.90 -9.52 -9.59
CA THR A 391 -13.39 -8.21 -10.06
C THR A 391 -12.87 -7.07 -9.17
N GLU A 392 -13.24 -5.81 -9.50
CA GLU A 392 -12.83 -4.60 -8.78
C GLU A 392 -11.30 -4.37 -8.79
N LEU A 393 -10.66 -4.60 -9.95
CA LEU A 393 -9.21 -4.56 -10.14
C LEU A 393 -8.56 -3.21 -9.83
N GLN A 394 -9.34 -2.12 -9.81
CA GLN A 394 -8.85 -0.80 -9.39
C GLN A 394 -8.25 -0.80 -7.98
N HIS A 395 -8.61 -1.76 -7.13
CA HIS A 395 -7.96 -1.93 -5.83
C HIS A 395 -6.56 -2.52 -5.95
N ILE A 396 -6.36 -3.50 -6.84
CA ILE A 396 -5.10 -4.22 -7.05
C ILE A 396 -4.07 -3.32 -7.76
N ASP A 397 -4.52 -2.57 -8.77
CA ASP A 397 -3.67 -1.67 -9.58
C ASP A 397 -3.04 -0.52 -8.79
N ARG A 398 -3.48 -0.32 -7.55
CA ARG A 398 -2.89 0.67 -6.63
C ARG A 398 -1.62 0.19 -5.95
N GLY A 399 -1.30 -1.10 -6.01
CA GLY A 399 -0.14 -1.65 -5.30
C GLY A 399 0.55 -2.85 -5.92
N TYR A 400 0.09 -3.37 -7.06
CA TYR A 400 0.81 -4.39 -7.83
C TYR A 400 0.90 -3.99 -9.30
N VAL A 401 2.12 -4.05 -9.86
CA VAL A 401 2.36 -3.78 -11.28
C VAL A 401 2.28 -5.10 -12.05
N ASN A 402 1.37 -5.17 -13.03
CA ASN A 402 1.25 -6.31 -13.94
C ASN A 402 1.19 -7.69 -13.25
N LEU A 403 0.46 -7.78 -12.13
CA LEU A 403 0.42 -8.97 -11.26
C LEU A 403 0.11 -10.26 -12.04
N ALA A 404 -0.90 -10.23 -12.91
CA ALA A 404 -1.27 -11.38 -13.75
C ALA A 404 -0.11 -11.85 -14.63
N ALA A 405 0.56 -10.92 -15.34
CA ALA A 405 1.68 -11.26 -16.22
C ALA A 405 2.89 -11.81 -15.46
N LYS A 406 3.18 -11.27 -14.27
CA LYS A 406 4.24 -11.79 -13.40
C LYS A 406 3.94 -13.23 -12.97
N LEU A 407 2.70 -13.52 -12.55
CA LEU A 407 2.27 -14.87 -12.18
C LEU A 407 2.31 -15.84 -13.39
N GLN A 408 1.86 -15.40 -14.57
CA GLN A 408 1.98 -16.17 -15.81
C GLN A 408 3.43 -16.56 -16.10
N SER A 409 4.39 -15.64 -15.93
CA SER A 409 5.81 -15.90 -16.22
C SER A 409 6.46 -16.99 -15.35
N ILE A 410 5.81 -17.39 -14.25
CA ILE A 410 6.26 -18.44 -13.33
C ILE A 410 5.32 -19.66 -13.33
N GLY A 411 4.46 -19.79 -14.35
CA GLY A 411 3.66 -21.00 -14.60
C GLY A 411 2.21 -20.94 -14.12
N ALA A 412 1.73 -19.81 -13.61
CA ALA A 412 0.31 -19.67 -13.25
C ALA A 412 -0.57 -19.55 -14.51
N ASP A 413 -1.73 -20.21 -14.50
CA ASP A 413 -2.76 -20.00 -15.51
C ASP A 413 -3.68 -18.85 -15.05
N VAL A 414 -3.27 -17.62 -15.38
CA VAL A 414 -3.91 -16.39 -14.95
C VAL A 414 -4.04 -15.44 -16.13
N ASP A 415 -5.24 -14.94 -16.44
CA ASP A 415 -5.45 -13.95 -17.51
C ASP A 415 -6.07 -12.68 -16.94
N ARG A 416 -5.66 -11.51 -17.43
CA ARG A 416 -6.42 -10.26 -17.27
C ARG A 416 -7.20 -10.00 -18.54
N ILE A 417 -8.53 -9.97 -18.45
CA ILE A 417 -9.41 -9.77 -19.59
C ILE A 417 -10.25 -8.50 -19.42
N GLU A 418 -10.58 -7.85 -20.54
CA GLU A 418 -11.55 -6.77 -20.61
C GLU A 418 -12.89 -7.33 -21.09
N GLU A 419 -13.91 -7.30 -20.24
CA GLU A 419 -15.26 -7.70 -20.64
C GLU A 419 -15.91 -6.53 -21.40
N VAL A 420 -16.00 -6.66 -22.72
CA VAL A 420 -16.79 -5.76 -23.58
C VAL A 420 -18.25 -6.10 -23.35
N VAL A 421 -18.97 -5.22 -22.66
CA VAL A 421 -20.41 -5.33 -22.54
C VAL A 421 -21.00 -4.81 -23.86
N GLU A 422 -21.38 -5.71 -24.76
CA GLU A 422 -22.28 -5.34 -25.86
C GLU A 422 -23.59 -4.86 -25.22
N THR A 423 -23.81 -3.55 -25.18
CA THR A 423 -25.13 -3.01 -24.90
C THR A 423 -26.00 -3.32 -26.12
N GLY A 424 -26.63 -4.49 -26.11
CA GLY A 424 -27.72 -4.82 -27.02
C GLY A 424 -28.88 -3.87 -26.77
N ILE A 425 -28.85 -2.69 -27.38
CA ILE A 425 -30.08 -1.99 -27.74
C ILE A 425 -30.57 -2.77 -28.96
N GLU A 426 -31.37 -3.81 -28.71
CA GLU A 426 -32.30 -4.26 -29.75
C GLU A 426 -33.20 -3.05 -30.01
N ASP A 427 -33.08 -2.48 -31.22
CA ASP A 427 -34.10 -1.62 -31.80
C ASP A 427 -35.42 -2.42 -31.81
N MET A 428 -36.19 -2.32 -30.73
CA MET A 428 -37.58 -2.73 -30.74
C MET A 428 -38.28 -1.83 -31.75
N GLU A 429 -38.47 -2.32 -32.97
CA GLU A 429 -39.38 -1.73 -33.95
C GLU A 429 -40.70 -1.39 -33.24
N ALA A 430 -41.10 -0.12 -33.34
CA ALA A 430 -42.38 0.34 -32.81
C ALA A 430 -43.50 -0.58 -33.35
N PRO A 431 -44.39 -1.10 -32.50
CA PRO A 431 -45.47 -1.95 -32.97
C PRO A 431 -46.31 -1.19 -34.01
N ALA A 432 -46.57 -1.86 -35.13
CA ALA A 432 -47.30 -1.31 -36.27
C ALA A 432 -48.58 -0.59 -35.83
N SER A 433 -48.77 0.63 -36.33
CA SER A 433 -49.96 1.44 -36.12
C SER A 433 -51.23 0.62 -36.40
N LEU A 434 -52.09 0.44 -35.39
CA LEU A 434 -53.43 -0.12 -35.55
C LEU A 434 -54.20 0.72 -36.58
N ARG A 435 -54.46 0.13 -37.76
CA ARG A 435 -55.43 0.68 -38.71
C ARG A 435 -56.83 0.53 -38.12
N LEU A 436 -57.42 1.63 -37.69
CA LEU A 436 -58.86 1.70 -37.39
C LEU A 436 -59.64 1.41 -38.67
N ASN A 437 -60.35 0.28 -38.66
CA ASN A 437 -61.22 -0.15 -39.75
C ASN A 437 -62.52 0.67 -39.66
N THR A 438 -62.64 1.73 -40.47
CA THR A 438 -63.89 2.48 -40.64
C THR A 438 -64.82 1.67 -41.53
N ASN A 439 -65.59 0.76 -40.94
CA ASN A 439 -66.79 0.19 -41.55
C ASN A 439 -67.65 -0.45 -40.45
N PHE A 440 -68.48 0.38 -39.81
CA PHE A 440 -69.78 -0.05 -39.30
C PHE A 440 -70.80 1.05 -39.61
N VAL A 441 -71.89 0.61 -40.22
CA VAL A 441 -73.06 1.32 -40.72
C VAL A 441 -73.88 1.94 -39.59
#